data_AF-K1U0B2-F1
#
_entry.id   AF-K1U0B2-F1
#
_cell.length_a   1.000
_cell.length_b   1.000
_cell.length_c   1.000
_cell.angle_alpha   90.00
_cell.angle_beta   90.00
_cell.angle_gamma   90.00
#
_symmetry.space_group_name_H-M   'P 1'
#
loop_
_entity.id
_entity.type
_entity.pdbx_description
1 polymer ?
#
loop_
_entity_poly.entity_id
_entity_poly.type
_entity_poly.pdbx_seq_one_letter_code
_entity_poly.pdbx_strand_id
1 'polypeptide(L)'
;KSPLHDGAMVIRDGKIYAAGCILPLTKKLVSSSLGTRHRAGIGLTEESDALVVIVSEETGAISVAKGGILQKDVSYGDLRDILTTQFIPSGSSDDDKIINKLVRRIKK
;
A
#
# COMPACT_ATOMS: atom_id res chain seq x y z
N LYS A 1 -22.01 -3.36 12.68
CA LYS A 1 -21.09 -4.23 11.91
C LYS A 1 -21.74 -4.53 10.56
N SER A 2 -21.01 -4.37 9.45
CA SER A 2 -21.52 -4.62 8.09
C SER A 2 -20.89 -5.90 7.50
N PRO A 3 -21.49 -6.55 6.49
CA PRO A 3 -20.98 -7.82 5.96
C PRO A 3 -19.53 -7.78 5.43
N LEU A 4 -19.03 -6.60 5.02
CA LEU A 4 -17.74 -6.46 4.31
C LEU A 4 -16.59 -5.94 5.20
N HIS A 5 -16.83 -5.63 6.47
CA HIS A 5 -15.81 -5.02 7.35
C HIS A 5 -14.75 -6.01 7.85
N ASP A 6 -15.03 -7.31 7.74
CA ASP A 6 -14.17 -8.36 8.30
C ASP A 6 -13.36 -9.01 7.18
N GLY A 7 -12.05 -8.82 7.22
CA GLY A 7 -11.11 -9.23 6.18
C GLY A 7 -10.52 -8.06 5.38
N ALA A 8 -9.79 -8.40 4.32
CA ALA A 8 -9.09 -7.44 3.48
C ALA A 8 -9.92 -7.00 2.28
N MET A 9 -9.65 -5.77 1.83
CA MET A 9 -10.11 -5.27 0.53
C MET A 9 -8.96 -5.36 -0.47
N VAL A 10 -9.24 -5.91 -1.64
CA VAL A 10 -8.28 -6.05 -2.74
C VAL A 10 -8.62 -5.03 -3.81
N ILE A 11 -7.64 -4.19 -4.17
CA ILE A 11 -7.73 -3.23 -5.25
C ILE A 11 -6.80 -3.69 -6.37
N ARG A 12 -7.32 -3.71 -7.59
CA ARG A 12 -6.56 -4.08 -8.80
C ARG A 12 -7.07 -3.26 -9.97
N ASP A 13 -6.15 -2.78 -10.81
CA ASP A 13 -6.46 -2.01 -12.02
C ASP A 13 -7.40 -0.80 -11.75
N GLY A 14 -7.16 -0.09 -10.64
CA GLY A 14 -7.94 1.07 -10.23
C GLY A 14 -9.36 0.77 -9.74
N LYS A 15 -9.70 -0.50 -9.49
CA LYS A 15 -11.03 -0.93 -9.02
C LYS A 15 -10.93 -1.81 -7.78
N ILE A 16 -11.98 -1.77 -6.94
CA ILE A 16 -12.16 -2.75 -5.88
C ILE A 16 -12.52 -4.08 -6.53
N TYR A 17 -11.62 -5.06 -6.41
CA TYR A 17 -11.82 -6.40 -6.94
C TYR A 17 -12.64 -7.27 -5.98
N ALA A 18 -12.36 -7.18 -4.68
CA ALA A 18 -13.05 -7.92 -3.64
C ALA A 18 -12.94 -7.23 -2.27
N ALA A 19 -13.83 -7.58 -1.34
CA ALA A 19 -13.78 -7.18 0.06
C ALA A 19 -14.11 -8.39 0.95
N GLY A 20 -13.69 -8.33 2.21
CA GLY A 20 -13.85 -9.44 3.15
C GLY A 20 -12.94 -10.65 2.86
N CYS A 21 -11.79 -10.42 2.22
CA CYS A 21 -10.86 -11.48 1.87
C CYS A 21 -10.09 -11.97 3.10
N ILE A 22 -10.00 -13.29 3.27
CA ILE A 22 -9.12 -13.91 4.26
C ILE A 22 -7.72 -13.98 3.66
N LEU A 23 -6.74 -13.43 4.36
CA LEU A 23 -5.34 -13.39 3.93
C LEU A 23 -4.48 -14.37 4.73
N PRO A 24 -3.37 -14.87 4.16
CA PRO A 24 -2.40 -15.64 4.93
C PRO A 24 -1.78 -14.78 6.03
N LEU A 25 -1.60 -15.37 7.22
CA LEU A 25 -0.90 -14.73 8.32
C LEU A 25 0.59 -15.07 8.25
N THR A 26 1.45 -14.09 8.52
CA THR A 26 2.89 -14.36 8.65
C THR A 26 3.16 -15.35 9.78
N LYS A 27 4.10 -16.27 9.53
CA LYS A 27 4.61 -17.21 10.53
C LYS A 27 5.86 -16.69 11.25
N LYS A 28 6.40 -15.53 10.84
CA LYS A 28 7.55 -14.92 11.50
C LYS A 28 7.20 -14.50 12.93
N LEU A 29 8.20 -14.54 13.80
CA LEU A 29 8.12 -13.90 15.11
C LEU A 29 8.06 -12.38 14.91
N VAL A 30 6.87 -11.84 15.12
CA VAL A 30 6.60 -10.40 15.09
C VAL A 30 6.17 -9.93 16.48
N SER A 31 6.31 -8.64 16.75
CA SER A 31 5.95 -8.05 18.06
C SER A 31 4.56 -8.49 18.51
N SER A 32 4.41 -8.77 19.81
CA SER A 32 3.14 -9.14 20.43
C SER A 32 2.08 -8.04 20.32
N SER A 33 2.50 -6.78 20.19
CA SER A 33 1.62 -5.64 19.97
C SER A 33 0.97 -5.60 18.58
N LEU A 34 1.40 -6.46 17.64
CA LEU A 34 0.83 -6.50 16.29
C LEU A 34 -0.37 -7.45 16.24
N GLY A 35 -1.55 -6.85 16.03
CA GLY A 35 -2.81 -7.56 15.81
C GLY A 35 -2.89 -8.34 14.49
N THR A 36 -4.01 -9.03 14.28
CA THR A 36 -4.23 -9.94 13.14
C THR A 36 -4.14 -9.24 11.77
N ARG A 37 -4.63 -7.99 11.64
CA ARG A 37 -4.51 -7.21 10.40
C ARG A 37 -3.06 -6.97 9.98
N HIS A 38 -2.17 -6.71 10.94
CA HIS A 38 -0.75 -6.54 10.68
C HIS A 38 -0.12 -7.84 10.20
N ARG A 39 -0.42 -8.95 10.89
CA ARG A 39 0.09 -10.29 10.52
C ARG A 39 -0.39 -10.73 9.14
N ALA A 40 -1.64 -10.42 8.81
CA ALA A 40 -2.26 -10.67 7.51
C ALA A 40 -1.58 -9.85 6.40
N GLY A 41 -1.35 -8.56 6.63
CA GLY A 41 -0.64 -7.72 5.66
C GLY A 41 0.79 -8.18 5.44
N ILE A 42 1.54 -8.50 6.50
CA ILE A 42 2.88 -9.07 6.37
C ILE A 42 2.81 -10.37 5.57
N GLY A 43 1.97 -11.33 5.98
CA GLY A 43 1.86 -12.65 5.36
C GLY A 43 1.49 -12.60 3.89
N LEU A 44 0.55 -11.73 3.50
CA LEU A 44 0.20 -11.55 2.08
C LEU A 44 1.41 -11.05 1.28
N THR A 45 2.16 -10.08 1.81
CA THR A 45 3.31 -9.50 1.10
C THR A 45 4.58 -10.35 1.16
N GLU A 46 4.59 -11.45 1.92
CA GLU A 46 5.65 -12.47 1.84
C GLU A 46 5.52 -13.33 0.59
N GLU A 47 4.28 -13.57 0.16
CA GLU A 47 3.94 -14.47 -0.95
C GLU A 47 3.50 -13.71 -2.23
N SER A 48 3.60 -12.38 -2.23
CA SER A 48 3.21 -11.54 -3.37
C SER A 48 3.99 -10.23 -3.42
N ASP A 49 3.91 -9.54 -4.56
CA ASP A 49 4.42 -8.20 -4.78
C ASP A 49 3.45 -7.10 -4.31
N ALA A 50 2.36 -7.47 -3.66
CA ALA A 50 1.35 -6.53 -3.19
C ALA A 50 1.94 -5.52 -2.20
N LEU A 51 1.38 -4.31 -2.23
CA LEU A 51 1.54 -3.31 -1.17
C LEU A 51 0.27 -3.30 -0.34
N VAL A 52 0.40 -3.49 0.97
CA VAL A 52 -0.74 -3.56 1.88
C VAL A 52 -0.70 -2.40 2.86
N VAL A 53 -1.78 -1.63 2.91
CA VAL A 53 -1.98 -0.56 3.89
C VAL A 53 -2.84 -1.11 5.02
N ILE A 54 -2.43 -0.88 6.26
CA ILE A 54 -3.09 -1.36 7.47
C ILE A 54 -3.39 -0.15 8.36
N VAL A 55 -4.61 -0.10 8.90
CA VAL A 55 -4.99 0.85 9.95
C VAL A 55 -5.25 0.06 11.23
N SER A 56 -4.55 0.42 12.30
CA SER A 56 -4.74 -0.17 13.62
C SER A 56 -6.13 0.16 14.17
N GLU A 57 -6.88 -0.86 14.62
CA GLU A 57 -8.17 -0.63 15.30
C GLU A 57 -8.00 0.06 16.64
N GLU A 58 -6.89 -0.24 17.31
CA GLU A 58 -6.63 0.19 18.69
C GLU A 58 -6.13 1.63 18.72
N THR A 59 -5.29 2.01 17.75
CA THR A 59 -4.56 3.29 17.79
C THR A 59 -4.89 4.21 16.62
N GLY A 60 -5.54 3.71 15.56
CA GLY A 60 -5.72 4.44 14.31
C GLY A 60 -4.43 4.66 13.51
N ALA A 61 -3.28 4.17 14.00
CA ALA A 61 -1.99 4.33 13.33
C ALA A 61 -1.99 3.58 11.99
N ILE A 62 -1.34 4.19 11.00
CA ILE A 62 -1.19 3.63 9.65
C ILE A 62 0.14 2.87 9.60
N SER A 63 0.10 1.68 9.02
CA SER A 63 1.28 0.90 8.67
C SER A 63 1.21 0.45 7.22
N VAL A 64 2.37 0.23 6.60
CA VAL A 64 2.48 -0.31 5.24
C VAL A 64 3.33 -1.57 5.29
N ALA A 65 2.84 -2.64 4.70
CA ALA A 65 3.59 -3.87 4.48
C ALA A 65 3.95 -4.03 3.00
N LYS A 66 5.20 -4.44 2.72
CA LYS A 66 5.69 -4.79 1.38
C LYS A 66 6.86 -5.77 1.52
N GLY A 67 6.86 -6.84 0.71
CA GLY A 67 7.94 -7.84 0.74
C GLY A 67 8.15 -8.49 2.12
N GLY A 68 7.08 -8.64 2.90
CA GLY A 68 7.14 -9.18 4.26
C GLY A 68 7.77 -8.25 5.30
N ILE A 69 8.03 -6.97 4.97
CA ILE A 69 8.52 -5.96 5.90
C ILE A 69 7.38 -5.01 6.26
N LEU A 70 7.20 -4.74 7.55
CA LEU A 70 6.20 -3.80 8.06
C LEU A 70 6.87 -2.48 8.44
N GLN A 71 6.48 -1.40 7.77
CA GLN A 71 6.77 -0.03 8.18
C GLN A 71 5.60 0.48 9.03
N LYS A 72 5.87 0.80 10.30
CA LYS A 72 4.86 1.29 11.25
C LYS A 72 4.83 2.81 11.30
N ASP A 73 3.75 3.34 11.85
CA ASP A 73 3.61 4.75 12.22
C ASP A 73 3.84 5.69 11.02
N VAL A 74 3.32 5.28 9.86
CA VAL A 74 3.46 5.99 8.58
C VAL A 74 2.58 7.24 8.61
N SER A 75 3.17 8.40 8.33
CA SER A 75 2.41 9.65 8.26
C SER A 75 1.51 9.69 7.02
N TYR A 76 0.50 10.56 7.00
CA TYR A 76 -0.33 10.77 5.82
C TYR A 76 0.47 11.22 4.58
N GLY A 77 1.50 12.05 4.79
CA GLY A 77 2.40 12.49 3.73
C GLY A 77 3.19 11.32 3.15
N ASP A 78 3.84 10.54 4.01
CA ASP A 78 4.62 9.38 3.59
C ASP A 78 3.74 8.34 2.90
N LEU A 79 2.54 8.08 3.41
CA LEU A 79 1.59 7.17 2.78
C LEU A 79 1.24 7.64 1.36
N ARG A 80 0.94 8.93 1.20
CA ARG A 80 0.63 9.52 -0.12
C ARG A 80 1.80 9.34 -1.08
N ASP A 81 3.02 9.60 -0.63
CA ASP A 81 4.22 9.51 -1.46
C ASP A 81 4.52 8.06 -1.84
N ILE A 82 4.38 7.12 -0.90
CA ILE A 82 4.51 5.67 -1.13
C ILE A 82 3.50 5.21 -2.20
N LEU A 83 2.22 5.56 -2.05
CA LEU A 83 1.16 5.14 -2.96
C LEU A 83 1.31 5.78 -4.35
N THR A 84 1.63 7.08 -4.39
CA THR A 84 1.84 7.80 -5.65
C THR A 84 3.01 7.20 -6.42
N THR A 85 4.14 6.96 -5.75
CA THR A 85 5.32 6.36 -6.36
C THR A 85 5.06 4.95 -6.89
N GLN A 86 4.22 4.16 -6.22
CA GLN A 86 3.96 2.78 -6.63
C GLN A 86 2.89 2.62 -7.69
N PHE A 87 1.82 3.42 -7.65
CA PHE A 87 0.63 3.17 -8.48
C PHE A 87 0.34 4.27 -9.50
N ILE A 88 1.02 5.42 -9.44
CA ILE A 88 0.87 6.49 -10.42
C ILE A 88 2.13 6.54 -11.29
N PRO A 89 2.07 6.12 -12.56
CA PRO A 89 3.19 6.27 -13.47
C PRO A 89 3.50 7.76 -13.66
N SER A 90 4.77 8.14 -13.53
CA SER A 90 5.32 9.48 -13.72
C SER A 90 5.25 10.01 -15.16
N GLY A 91 4.26 9.56 -15.94
CA GLY A 91 4.06 9.89 -17.35
C GLY A 91 2.65 10.38 -17.70
N SER A 92 1.76 10.58 -16.73
CA SER A 92 0.38 11.02 -16.98
C SER A 92 0.05 12.43 -16.46
N SER A 93 1.06 13.27 -16.22
CA SER A 93 0.84 14.71 -16.04
C SER A 93 1.22 15.44 -17.34
N ASP A 94 0.39 16.39 -17.77
CA ASP A 94 0.70 17.22 -18.93
C ASP A 94 1.92 18.13 -18.67
N ASP A 95 2.21 18.40 -17.40
CA ASP A 95 3.39 19.12 -16.94
C ASP A 95 4.70 18.37 -17.25
N ASP A 96 4.75 17.04 -17.06
CA ASP A 96 5.93 16.23 -17.38
C ASP A 96 6.19 16.16 -18.89
N LYS A 97 5.13 16.25 -19.72
CA LYS A 97 5.26 16.33 -21.18
C LYS A 97 5.84 17.69 -21.59
N ILE A 98 5.41 18.77 -20.95
CA ILE A 98 5.90 20.13 -21.21
C ILE A 98 7.38 20.24 -20.83
N ILE A 99 7.76 19.77 -19.64
CA ILE A 99 9.15 19.79 -19.16
C ILE A 99 10.05 18.96 -20.09
N ASN A 100 9.65 17.74 -20.44
CA ASN A 100 10.43 16.91 -21.38
C ASN A 100 10.55 17.56 -22.77
N LYS A 101 9.51 18.23 -23.26
CA LYS A 101 9.54 18.96 -24.54
C LYS A 101 10.48 20.16 -24.51
N LEU A 102 10.51 20.89 -23.39
CA LEU A 102 11.44 22.01 -23.14
C LEU A 102 12.89 21.53 -23.06
N VAL A 103 13.16 20.50 -22.25
CA VAL A 103 14.51 19.95 -22.06
C VAL A 103 15.10 19.43 -23.38
N ARG A 104 14.31 18.78 -24.22
CA ARG A 104 14.74 18.31 -25.56
C ARG A 104 15.08 19.45 -26.52
N ARG A 105 14.51 20.64 -26.32
CA ARG A 105 14.71 21.81 -27.20
C ARG A 105 15.92 22.65 -26.81
N ILE A 106 16.40 22.53 -25.57
CA ILE A 106 17.61 23.20 -25.07
C ILE A 106 18.88 22.36 -25.34
N LYS A 107 18.75 21.03 -25.42
CA LYS A 107 19.85 20.11 -25.75
C LYS A 107 20.16 20.01 -27.26
N LYS A 108 19.60 20.88 -28.09
CA LYS A 108 19.79 20.94 -29.53
C LYS A 108 20.32 22.32 -29.89
#